data_AF-A0ABD0R4E0-F1
#
_entry.id   AF-A0ABD0R4E0-F1
#
_cell.length_a   1.000
_cell.length_b   1.000
_cell.length_c   1.000
_cell.angle_alpha   90.00
_cell.angle_beta   90.00
_cell.angle_gamma   90.00
#
_symmetry.space_group_name_H-M   'P 1'
#
loop_
_entity.id
_entity.type
_entity.pdbx_description
1 polymer ?
#
loop_
_entity_poly.entity_id
_entity_poly.type
_entity_poly.pdbx_seq_one_letter_code
_entity_poly.pdbx_strand_id
1 'polypeptide(L)'
;KSFEITYVRLKFYTSRPESFAIYKRTEENGQWQPYQYYSASCRKMYQRDNKGFIRPGENERTALCTDEFSDISPLTGGNVAFSTLEGRPSAYNFDQSPVLQ
;
A
#
# COMPACT_ATOMS: atom_id res chain seq x y z
N LYS A 1 -4.21 1.40 21.38
CA LYS A 1 -4.70 2.72 20.82
C LYS A 1 -4.75 2.63 19.30
N SER A 2 -5.86 3.03 18.68
CA SER A 2 -6.04 3.04 17.21
C SER A 2 -5.76 4.43 16.62
N PHE A 3 -5.46 4.46 15.31
CA PHE A 3 -5.18 5.68 14.55
C PHE A 3 -5.77 5.57 13.13
N GLU A 4 -6.27 6.68 12.61
CA GLU A 4 -6.54 6.86 11.19
C GLU A 4 -5.23 7.20 10.48
N ILE A 5 -4.75 6.29 9.63
CA ILE A 5 -3.46 6.43 8.96
C ILE A 5 -3.68 7.12 7.61
N THR A 6 -3.07 8.29 7.39
CA THR A 6 -3.10 8.98 6.10
C THR A 6 -2.02 8.47 5.15
N TYR A 7 -0.80 8.27 5.67
CA TYR A 7 0.31 7.74 4.88
C TYR A 7 1.32 7.00 5.76
N VAL A 8 2.11 6.13 5.13
CA VAL A 8 3.28 5.48 5.70
C VAL A 8 4.47 5.81 4.81
N ARG A 9 5.56 6.28 5.42
CA ARG A 9 6.78 6.63 4.69
C ARG A 9 7.97 5.85 5.23
N LEU A 10 8.70 5.20 4.33
CA LEU A 10 9.93 4.47 4.63
C LEU A 10 11.10 5.14 3.92
N LYS A 11 12.14 5.47 4.69
CA LYS A 11 13.42 5.97 4.17
C LYS A 11 14.48 4.91 4.37
N PHE A 12 14.96 4.36 3.26
CA PHE A 12 15.99 3.33 3.25
C PHE A 12 17.37 3.97 3.25
N TYR A 13 18.24 3.43 4.11
CA TYR A 13 19.66 3.81 4.11
C TYR A 13 20.40 3.19 2.91
N THR A 14 20.01 1.97 2.53
CA THR A 14 20.47 1.24 1.35
C THR A 14 19.55 1.47 0.14
N SER A 15 19.80 0.76 -0.95
CA SER A 15 18.84 0.62 -2.04
C SER A 15 17.51 0.08 -1.52
N ARG A 16 16.43 0.45 -2.22
CA ARG A 16 15.09 -0.07 -1.93
C ARG A 16 15.06 -1.59 -2.24
N PRO A 17 14.33 -2.38 -1.44
CA PRO A 17 14.16 -3.80 -1.75
C PRO A 17 13.38 -3.96 -3.05
N GLU A 18 13.69 -5.02 -3.81
CA GLU A 18 12.97 -5.33 -5.06
C GLU A 18 11.51 -5.69 -4.78
N SER A 19 11.23 -6.37 -3.66
CA SER A 19 9.89 -6.72 -3.24
C SER A 19 9.71 -6.53 -1.73
N PHE A 20 8.64 -5.85 -1.33
CA PHE A 20 8.22 -5.77 0.06
C PHE A 20 6.71 -5.46 0.19
N ALA A 21 6.17 -5.63 1.40
CA ALA A 21 4.76 -5.43 1.67
C ALA A 21 4.56 -4.69 3.00
N ILE A 22 3.51 -3.86 3.06
CA ILE A 22 3.07 -3.16 4.26
C ILE A 22 1.80 -3.86 4.74
N TYR A 23 1.79 -4.25 6.00
CA TYR A 23 0.63 -4.86 6.67
C TYR A 23 0.15 -3.95 7.79
N LYS A 24 -1.14 -4.03 8.10
CA LYS A 24 -1.77 -3.36 9.24
C LYS A 24 -2.65 -4.32 10.04
N ARG A 25 -2.98 -3.93 11.26
CA ARG A 25 -4.02 -4.55 12.08
C ARG A 25 -4.89 -3.43 12.65
N THR A 26 -6.19 -3.66 12.72
CA THR A 26 -7.16 -2.72 13.29
C THR A 26 -7.27 -2.85 14.81
N GLU A 27 -6.96 -4.04 15.32
CA GLU A 27 -7.01 -4.39 16.74
C GLU A 27 -5.65 -4.91 17.20
N GLU A 28 -5.31 -4.73 18.48
CA GLU A 28 -4.01 -5.12 19.03
C GLU A 28 -3.75 -6.63 18.93
N ASN A 29 -4.81 -7.45 19.06
CA ASN A 29 -4.75 -8.90 18.89
C ASN A 29 -5.42 -9.39 17.58
N GLY A 30 -5.71 -8.46 16.66
CA GLY A 30 -6.34 -8.77 15.38
C GLY A 30 -5.37 -9.41 14.39
N GLN A 31 -5.93 -9.99 13.32
CA GLN A 31 -5.14 -10.55 12.22
C GLN A 31 -4.45 -9.43 11.42
N TRP A 32 -3.25 -9.73 10.92
CA TRP A 32 -2.55 -8.84 9.99
C TRP A 32 -3.22 -8.88 8.63
N GLN A 33 -3.60 -7.70 8.15
CA GLN A 33 -4.22 -7.50 6.85
C GLN A 33 -3.23 -6.77 5.94
N PRO A 34 -3.13 -7.17 4.66
CA PRO A 34 -2.26 -6.48 3.72
C PRO A 34 -2.78 -5.08 3.45
N TYR A 35 -1.86 -4.12 3.41
CA TYR A 35 -2.17 -2.72 3.13
C TYR A 35 -1.70 -2.29 1.74
N GLN A 36 -0.47 -2.65 1.37
CA GLN A 36 0.13 -2.35 0.07
C GLN A 36 1.25 -3.33 -0.26
N TYR A 37 1.38 -3.68 -1.53
CA TYR A 37 2.50 -4.46 -2.06
C TYR A 37 3.35 -3.62 -3.01
N TYR A 38 4.66 -3.85 -2.96
CA TYR A 38 5.65 -3.30 -3.88
C TYR A 38 6.48 -4.45 -4.43
N SER A 39 6.52 -4.62 -5.75
CA SER A 39 7.34 -5.64 -6.41
C SER A 39 7.45 -5.35 -7.90
N ALA A 40 8.62 -5.55 -8.50
CA ALA A 40 8.74 -5.53 -9.96
C ALA A 40 8.03 -6.75 -10.60
N SER A 41 7.81 -7.80 -9.81
CA SER A 41 7.19 -9.06 -10.22
C SER A 41 5.89 -9.36 -9.46
N CYS A 42 5.00 -8.37 -9.33
CA CYS A 42 3.72 -8.46 -8.60
C CYS A 42 2.93 -9.76 -8.82
N ARG A 43 2.78 -10.17 -10.09
CA ARG A 43 2.01 -11.37 -10.46
C ARG A 43 2.67 -12.65 -9.95
N LYS A 44 4.00 -12.71 -9.96
CA LYS A 44 4.77 -13.88 -9.55
C LYS A 44 4.93 -13.95 -8.04
N MET A 45 5.17 -12.82 -7.38
CA MET A 45 5.45 -12.76 -5.94
C MET A 45 4.18 -12.78 -5.10
N TYR A 46 3.16 -12.00 -5.49
CA TYR A 46 1.97 -11.76 -4.68
C TYR A 46 0.67 -12.20 -5.37
N GLN A 47 0.75 -12.76 -6.59
CA GLN A 47 -0.43 -13.16 -7.38
C GLN A 47 -1.39 -11.98 -7.62
N ARG A 48 -0.83 -10.77 -7.73
CA ARG A 48 -1.57 -9.53 -7.95
C ARG A 48 -1.18 -8.92 -9.29
N ASP A 49 -2.10 -8.19 -9.90
CA ASP A 49 -1.80 -7.42 -11.09
C ASP A 49 -0.96 -6.19 -10.73
N ASN A 50 0.03 -5.89 -11.58
CA ASN A 50 0.88 -4.72 -11.43
C ASN A 50 0.07 -3.46 -11.79
N LYS A 51 0.13 -2.44 -10.95
CA LYS A 51 -0.66 -1.19 -11.08
C LYS A 51 -2.15 -1.46 -11.22
N GLY A 52 -2.64 -2.46 -10.48
CA GLY A 52 -4.08 -2.68 -10.35
C GLY A 52 -4.76 -1.41 -9.86
N PHE A 53 -5.97 -1.15 -10.38
CA PHE A 53 -6.79 -0.03 -9.96
C PHE A 53 -8.09 -0.57 -9.35
N ILE A 54 -8.63 0.15 -8.36
CA ILE A 54 -9.90 -0.22 -7.72
C ILE A 54 -11.02 0.46 -8.48
N ARG A 55 -11.97 -0.32 -9.02
CA ARG A 55 -13.15 0.23 -9.69
C ARG A 55 -14.17 0.73 -8.67
N PRO A 56 -14.98 1.74 -9.01
CA PRO A 56 -16.12 2.12 -8.20
C PRO A 56 -17.04 0.92 -7.94
N GLY A 57 -17.36 0.67 -6.67
CA GLY A 57 -18.17 -0.48 -6.24
C GLY A 57 -17.38 -1.76 -5.92
N GLU A 58 -16.07 -1.79 -6.19
CA GLU A 58 -15.20 -2.87 -5.69
C GLU A 58 -14.77 -2.61 -4.24
N ASN A 59 -14.17 -3.62 -3.61
CA ASN A 59 -13.71 -3.50 -2.23
C ASN A 59 -12.51 -2.54 -2.14
N GLU A 60 -12.79 -1.32 -1.67
CA GLU A 60 -11.79 -0.29 -1.45
C GLU A 60 -10.83 -0.58 -0.29
N ARG A 61 -10.92 -1.71 0.41
CA ARG A 61 -9.88 -2.17 1.36
C ARG A 61 -8.85 -3.09 0.72
N THR A 62 -9.00 -3.40 -0.56
CA THR A 62 -8.08 -4.28 -1.29
C THR A 62 -6.69 -3.67 -1.36
N ALA A 63 -5.68 -4.46 -1.05
CA ALA A 63 -4.28 -4.11 -1.23
C ALA A 63 -3.86 -4.27 -2.69
N LEU A 64 -3.26 -3.22 -3.24
CA LEU A 64 -2.76 -3.18 -4.61
C LEU A 64 -1.27 -3.56 -4.64
N CYS A 65 -0.76 -3.82 -5.84
CA CYS A 65 0.67 -4.04 -6.07
C CYS A 65 1.18 -3.08 -7.15
N THR A 66 2.34 -2.47 -6.92
CA THR A 66 2.99 -1.55 -7.87
C THR A 66 4.50 -1.80 -7.94
N ASP A 67 5.09 -1.54 -9.10
CA ASP A 67 6.53 -1.65 -9.34
C ASP A 67 7.30 -0.33 -9.13
N GLU A 68 6.61 0.80 -8.90
CA GLU A 68 7.18 2.16 -8.90
C GLU A 68 8.33 2.39 -7.91
N PHE A 69 8.41 1.58 -6.86
CA PHE A 69 9.44 1.66 -5.82
C PHE A 69 10.34 0.43 -5.75
N SER A 70 10.31 -0.41 -6.79
CA SER A 70 11.02 -1.70 -6.84
C SER A 70 12.37 -1.61 -7.54
N ASP A 71 12.70 -0.44 -8.11
CA ASP A 71 14.02 -0.21 -8.71
C ASP A 71 15.09 0.03 -7.61
N ILE A 72 16.29 -0.48 -7.88
CA ILE A 72 17.45 -0.41 -6.98
C ILE A 72 17.95 1.03 -6.77
N SER A 73 17.66 1.92 -7.72
CA SER A 73 17.99 3.34 -7.61
C SER A 73 17.02 4.06 -6.68
N PRO A 74 17.45 5.04 -5.86
CA PRO A 74 18.83 5.35 -5.56
C PRO A 74 19.44 4.31 -4.61
N LEU A 75 20.76 4.09 -4.72
CA LEU A 75 21.51 3.15 -3.87
C LEU A 75 21.55 3.54 -2.38
N THR A 76 21.20 4.79 -2.07
CA THR A 76 21.00 5.29 -0.70
C THR A 76 19.94 6.38 -0.68
N GLY A 77 19.25 6.54 0.45
CA GLY A 77 18.21 7.57 0.59
C GLY A 77 16.93 7.27 -0.20
N GLY A 78 16.74 6.02 -0.61
CA GLY A 78 15.52 5.56 -1.26
C GLY A 78 14.31 5.85 -0.39
N ASN A 79 13.28 6.46 -0.97
CA ASN A 79 12.10 6.87 -0.25
C ASN A 79 10.87 6.20 -0.86
N VAL A 80 10.05 5.58 -0.02
CA VAL A 80 8.77 4.99 -0.40
C VAL A 80 7.67 5.63 0.43
N ALA A 81 6.72 6.25 -0.26
CA ALA A 81 5.53 6.81 0.35
C ALA A 81 4.33 5.96 -0.08
N PHE A 82 3.59 5.49 0.91
CA PHE A 82 2.31 4.82 0.73
C PHE A 82 1.21 5.75 1.26
N SER A 83 0.32 6.19 0.40
CA SER A 83 -0.88 6.95 0.78
C SER A 83 -2.08 6.02 0.84
N THR A 84 -2.83 6.07 1.93
CA THR A 84 -3.92 5.12 2.19
C THR A 84 -5.15 5.39 1.31
N LEU A 85 -5.27 6.59 0.76
CA LEU A 85 -6.38 7.04 -0.09
C LEU A 85 -6.02 7.03 -1.59
N GLU A 86 -4.74 6.85 -1.94
CA GLU A 86 -4.31 6.90 -3.32
C GLU A 86 -4.89 5.75 -4.14
N GLY A 87 -5.43 6.08 -5.32
CA GLY A 87 -6.07 5.10 -6.21
C GLY A 87 -7.41 4.55 -5.70
N ARG A 88 -7.97 5.09 -4.60
CA ARG A 88 -9.28 4.68 -4.08
C ARG A 88 -10.38 5.64 -4.56
N PRO A 89 -11.45 5.14 -5.21
CA PRO A 89 -12.52 5.99 -5.72
C PRO A 89 -13.15 6.87 -4.63
N SER A 90 -13.45 6.35 -3.45
CA SER A 90 -14.10 7.14 -2.40
C SER A 90 -13.15 8.08 -1.64
N ALA A 91 -11.89 8.25 -2.07
CA ALA A 91 -10.93 9.15 -1.44
C ALA A 91 -11.42 10.59 -1.35
N TYR A 92 -12.13 11.08 -2.38
CA TYR A 92 -12.71 12.43 -2.38
C TYR A 92 -13.94 12.57 -1.48
N ASN A 93 -14.53 11.46 -1.06
CA ASN A 93 -15.70 11.43 -0.17
C ASN A 93 -15.41 10.61 1.09
N PHE A 94 -14.19 10.76 1.64
CA PHE A 94 -13.72 10.01 2.80
C PHE A 94 -14.64 10.15 4.02
N ASP A 95 -15.14 11.36 4.28
CA ASP A 95 -16.00 11.66 5.42
C ASP A 95 -17.31 10.87 5.42
N GLN A 96 -17.78 10.45 4.24
CA GLN A 96 -19.00 9.67 4.07
C GLN A 96 -18.74 8.18 3.75
N SER A 97 -17.48 7.75 3.71
CA SER A 97 -17.11 6.37 3.37
C SER A 97 -16.71 5.56 4.61
N PRO A 98 -17.63 4.82 5.23
CA PRO A 98 -17.32 3.94 6.36
C PRO A 98 -16.39 2.77 5.97
N VAL A 99 -16.14 2.58 4.66
CA VAL A 99 -15.19 1.58 4.16
C VAL A 99 -13.75 2.09 4.31
N LEU A 100 -13.52 3.39 4.18
CA LEU A 100 -12.20 4.01 4.29
C LEU A 100 -11.85 4.48 5.71
N GLN A 101 -12.87 4.71 6.55
CA GLN A 101 -12.75 4.87 8.01
C GLN A 101 -12.46 3.52 8.69
#